data_AF-A0A5B9FLG0-F1
#
_entry.id   AF-A0A5B9FLG0-F1
#
_cell.length_a   1.000
_cell.length_b   1.000
_cell.length_c   1.000
_cell.angle_alpha   90.00
_cell.angle_beta   90.00
_cell.angle_gamma   90.00
#
_symmetry.space_group_name_H-M   'P 1'
#
loop_
_entity.id
_entity.type
_entity.pdbx_description
1 polymer ?
#
loop_
_entity_poly.entity_id
_entity_poly.type
_entity_poly.pdbx_seq_one_letter_code
_entity_poly.pdbx_strand_id
1 'polypeptide(L)'
;MLEEDPQVIEALPEVIEVKAVGGGSDLETLLFEFTTEMRAQFDLFRRLRAGAESLLDGADEGLAKQARADIKAATDAIALIVRTLEKIDALLRQLERDRLDAEERLLEARDPEVLRGEVEALIAARVEQAVAERLDAAVAVRLAEVAGLAEGRGPPLACAEGA
;
A
#
# COMPACT_ATOMS: atom_id res chain seq x y z
N MET A 1 38.90 7.37 42.51
CA MET A 1 39.12 7.82 41.12
C MET A 1 38.27 6.94 40.25
N LEU A 2 37.28 7.54 39.60
CA LEU A 2 36.35 6.88 38.71
C LEU A 2 37.06 6.64 37.37
N GLU A 3 37.24 5.38 37.00
CA GLU A 3 37.47 5.00 35.61
C GLU A 3 36.12 4.55 35.07
N GLU A 4 35.44 5.47 34.38
CA GLU A 4 34.28 5.13 33.56
C GLU A 4 34.83 4.66 32.22
N ASP A 5 34.63 3.37 31.93
CA ASP A 5 34.88 2.79 30.61
C ASP A 5 33.53 2.81 29.85
N PRO A 6 33.33 3.72 28.89
CA PRO A 6 32.18 3.66 28.01
C PRO A 6 32.49 2.64 26.91
N GLN A 7 31.46 2.06 26.29
CA GLN A 7 31.53 1.19 25.10
C GLN A 7 31.58 -0.33 25.37
N VAL A 8 30.45 -0.91 25.80
CA VAL A 8 30.02 -2.21 25.24
C VAL A 8 28.52 -2.14 24.96
N ILE A 9 28.13 -1.29 24.02
CA ILE A 9 26.87 -1.49 23.30
C ILE A 9 27.16 -2.67 22.37
N GLU A 10 26.67 -3.83 22.77
CA GLU A 10 26.65 -5.07 22.00
C GLU A 10 26.18 -4.75 20.57
N ALA A 11 27.12 -4.76 19.64
CA ALA A 11 26.89 -4.54 18.23
C ALA A 11 25.95 -5.65 17.73
N LEU A 12 24.67 -5.32 17.60
CA LEU A 12 23.74 -6.14 16.84
C LEU A 12 24.28 -6.26 15.42
N PRO A 13 24.26 -7.46 14.81
CA PRO A 13 24.84 -7.66 13.49
C PRO A 13 24.23 -6.71 12.48
N GLU A 14 25.12 -5.95 11.84
CA GLU A 14 24.86 -5.04 10.74
C GLU A 14 24.39 -5.86 9.53
N VAL A 15 23.17 -5.56 9.07
CA VAL A 15 22.59 -5.99 7.79
C VAL A 15 22.34 -7.50 7.66
N ILE A 16 21.07 -7.88 7.84
CA ILE A 16 20.56 -9.12 7.26
C ILE A 16 20.45 -8.86 5.74
N GLU A 17 21.52 -9.14 5.00
CA GLU A 17 21.48 -9.15 3.53
C GLU A 17 20.74 -10.40 3.09
N VAL A 18 19.40 -10.32 3.05
CA VAL A 18 18.57 -11.37 2.48
C VAL A 18 18.70 -11.26 0.97
N LYS A 19 19.61 -12.03 0.37
CA LYS A 19 19.54 -12.35 -1.07
C LYS A 19 18.34 -13.25 -1.31
N ALA A 20 17.14 -12.66 -1.31
CA ALA A 20 15.95 -13.36 -1.76
C ALA A 20 16.03 -13.50 -3.29
N VAL A 21 16.12 -14.75 -3.74
CA VAL A 21 16.00 -15.16 -5.15
C VAL A 21 14.52 -15.12 -5.62
N GLY A 22 13.63 -14.51 -4.84
CA GLY A 22 12.25 -14.14 -5.16
C GLY A 22 12.00 -12.71 -4.66
N GLY A 23 11.35 -11.87 -5.46
CA GLY A 23 11.27 -10.42 -5.26
C GLY A 23 10.70 -9.99 -3.90
N GLY A 24 10.89 -8.72 -3.54
CA GLY A 24 10.52 -8.13 -2.24
C GLY A 24 9.12 -8.46 -1.71
N SER A 25 8.19 -8.84 -2.59
CA SER A 25 6.87 -9.40 -2.27
C SER A 25 6.89 -10.61 -1.31
N ASP A 26 7.87 -11.51 -1.41
CA ASP A 26 7.90 -12.72 -0.57
C ASP A 26 8.26 -12.38 0.88
N LEU A 27 9.20 -11.44 1.07
CA LEU A 27 9.59 -10.96 2.39
C LEU A 27 8.49 -10.12 3.04
N GLU A 28 7.84 -9.24 2.28
CA GLU A 28 6.70 -8.46 2.77
C GLU A 28 5.56 -9.37 3.24
N THR A 29 5.22 -10.39 2.44
CA THR A 29 4.20 -11.38 2.80
C THR A 29 4.55 -12.08 4.11
N LEU A 30 5.79 -12.54 4.26
CA LEU A 30 6.28 -13.18 5.48
C LEU A 30 6.17 -12.24 6.70
N LEU A 31 6.54 -10.97 6.56
CA LEU A 31 6.44 -9.98 7.64
C LEU A 31 4.98 -9.70 8.04
N PHE A 32 4.04 -9.72 7.09
CA PHE A 32 2.61 -9.61 7.38
C PHE A 32 2.06 -10.85 8.09
N GLU A 33 2.49 -12.05 7.69
CA GLU A 33 2.14 -13.29 8.37
C GLU A 33 2.66 -13.29 9.82
N PHE A 34 3.91 -12.91 10.03
CA PHE A 34 4.48 -12.74 11.39
C PHE A 34 3.71 -11.73 12.22
N THR A 35 3.29 -10.61 11.63
CA THR A 35 2.47 -9.60 12.32
C THR A 35 1.15 -10.19 12.79
N THR A 36 0.52 -11.03 11.96
CA THR A 36 -0.75 -11.71 12.28
C THR A 36 -0.55 -12.71 13.41
N GLU A 37 0.49 -13.53 13.33
CA GLU A 37 0.82 -14.51 14.36
C GLU A 37 1.18 -13.84 15.70
N MET A 38 2.00 -12.80 15.68
CA MET A 38 2.36 -12.03 16.88
C MET A 38 1.15 -11.39 17.56
N ARG A 39 0.12 -10.97 16.80
CA ARG A 39 -1.15 -10.50 17.37
C ARG A 39 -1.88 -11.61 18.11
N ALA A 40 -1.95 -12.81 17.55
CA ALA A 40 -2.57 -13.96 18.20
C ALA A 40 -1.83 -14.34 19.50
N GLN A 41 -0.49 -14.32 19.48
CA GLN A 41 0.34 -14.56 20.66
C GLN A 41 0.17 -13.46 21.72
N PHE A 42 0.09 -12.20 21.31
CA PHE A 42 -0.18 -11.08 22.21
C PHE A 42 -1.50 -11.27 22.97
N ASP A 43 -2.56 -11.65 22.25
CA ASP A 43 -3.87 -11.93 22.85
C ASP A 43 -3.81 -13.13 23.80
N LEU A 44 -3.04 -14.17 23.47
CA LEU A 44 -2.79 -15.30 24.35
C LEU A 44 -2.13 -14.84 25.67
N PHE A 45 -1.01 -14.12 25.60
CA PHE A 45 -0.32 -13.66 26.81
C PHE A 45 -1.15 -12.67 27.64
N ARG A 46 -1.98 -11.84 27.00
CA ARG A 46 -2.95 -11.00 27.72
C ARG A 46 -3.94 -11.83 28.54
N ARG A 47 -4.47 -12.90 27.95
CA ARG A 47 -5.37 -13.84 28.66
C ARG A 47 -4.66 -14.58 29.78
N LEU A 48 -3.44 -15.07 29.55
CA LEU A 48 -2.64 -15.73 30.58
C LEU A 48 -2.36 -14.79 31.77
N ARG A 49 -1.99 -13.55 31.50
CA ARG A 49 -1.78 -12.53 32.53
C ARG A 49 -3.03 -12.27 33.35
N ALA A 50 -4.18 -12.08 32.70
CA ALA A 50 -5.46 -11.88 33.39
C ALA A 50 -5.88 -13.11 34.22
N GLY A 51 -5.65 -14.32 33.69
CA GLY A 51 -5.88 -15.57 34.42
C GLY A 51 -5.03 -15.65 35.69
N ALA A 52 -3.73 -15.36 35.59
CA ALA A 52 -2.83 -15.34 36.74
C ALA A 52 -3.18 -14.22 37.75
N GLU A 53 -3.59 -13.05 37.29
CA GLU A 53 -4.09 -11.96 38.14
C GLU A 53 -5.31 -12.41 38.97
N SER A 54 -6.23 -13.19 38.37
CA SER A 54 -7.42 -13.71 39.08
C SER A 54 -7.10 -14.72 40.18
N LEU A 55 -5.96 -15.41 40.09
CA LEU A 55 -5.52 -16.39 41.09
C LEU A 55 -4.95 -15.73 42.36
N LEU A 56 -4.73 -14.42 42.37
CA LEU A 56 -4.17 -13.73 43.53
C LEU A 56 -5.18 -13.55 44.66
N ASP A 57 -6.47 -13.53 44.37
CA ASP A 57 -7.51 -13.34 45.37
C ASP A 57 -7.77 -14.65 46.14
N GLY A 58 -7.58 -14.63 47.46
CA GLY A 58 -7.77 -15.79 48.33
C GLY A 58 -6.72 -16.91 48.21
N ALA A 59 -5.64 -16.72 47.45
CA ALA A 59 -4.58 -17.72 47.31
C ALA A 59 -3.68 -17.84 48.55
N ASP A 60 -3.20 -19.07 48.78
CA ASP A 60 -2.09 -19.29 49.70
C ASP A 60 -0.78 -18.67 49.17
N GLU A 61 0.23 -18.57 50.03
CA GLU A 61 1.49 -17.92 49.70
C GLU A 61 2.23 -18.57 48.52
N GLY A 62 2.11 -19.90 48.36
CA GLY A 62 2.74 -20.64 47.27
C GLY A 62 2.08 -20.32 45.93
N LEU A 63 0.75 -20.40 45.88
CA LEU A 63 -0.05 -20.06 44.70
C LEU A 63 0.09 -18.57 44.34
N ALA A 64 0.08 -17.67 45.33
CA ALA A 64 0.27 -16.25 45.10
C ALA A 64 1.67 -15.94 44.52
N LYS A 65 2.71 -16.67 44.98
CA LYS A 65 4.07 -16.53 44.43
C LYS A 65 4.13 -17.01 42.98
N GLN A 66 3.52 -18.16 42.66
CA GLN A 66 3.47 -18.67 41.30
C GLN A 66 2.72 -17.71 40.37
N ALA A 67 1.54 -17.24 40.79
CA ALA A 67 0.74 -16.29 40.01
C ALA A 67 1.52 -15.01 39.68
N ARG A 68 2.29 -14.45 40.63
CA ARG A 68 3.15 -13.28 40.36
C ARG A 68 4.26 -13.57 39.35
N ALA A 69 4.84 -14.76 39.39
CA ALA A 69 5.84 -15.18 38.42
C ALA A 69 5.23 -15.28 37.01
N ASP A 70 4.04 -15.86 36.89
CA ASP A 70 3.33 -15.99 35.61
C ASP A 70 2.92 -14.63 35.05
N ILE A 71 2.43 -13.71 35.89
CA ILE A 71 2.13 -12.33 35.50
C ILE A 71 3.37 -11.64 34.93
N LYS A 72 4.51 -11.79 35.60
CA LYS A 72 5.77 -11.21 35.14
C LYS A 72 6.19 -11.82 33.80
N ALA A 73 6.21 -13.14 33.68
CA ALA A 73 6.58 -13.82 32.44
C ALA A 73 5.69 -13.41 31.27
N ALA A 74 4.37 -13.33 31.47
CA ALA A 74 3.43 -12.86 30.46
C ALA A 74 3.67 -11.39 30.08
N THR A 75 4.00 -10.54 31.05
CA THR A 75 4.30 -9.12 30.80
C THR A 75 5.59 -8.94 30.00
N ASP A 76 6.64 -9.69 30.35
CA ASP A 76 7.92 -9.66 29.63
C ASP A 76 7.75 -10.16 28.18
N ALA A 77 6.95 -11.22 27.97
CA ALA A 77 6.61 -11.72 26.63
C ALA A 77 5.82 -10.70 25.81
N ILE A 78 4.82 -10.04 26.41
CA ILE A 78 4.06 -8.96 25.76
C ILE A 78 4.99 -7.83 25.31
N ALA A 79 5.91 -7.39 26.16
CA ALA A 79 6.86 -6.33 25.83
C ALA A 79 7.79 -6.73 24.66
N LEU A 80 8.24 -7.99 24.63
CA LEU A 80 9.05 -8.52 23.52
C LEU A 80 8.27 -8.56 22.21
N ILE A 81 6.99 -8.94 22.24
CA ILE A 81 6.12 -8.95 21.07
C ILE A 81 5.94 -7.54 20.51
N VAL A 82 5.63 -6.56 21.37
CA VAL A 82 5.48 -5.15 20.95
C VAL A 82 6.76 -4.63 20.29
N ARG A 83 7.93 -4.86 20.91
CA ARG A 83 9.22 -4.46 20.33
C ARG A 83 9.49 -5.15 18.99
N THR A 84 9.07 -6.39 18.83
CA THR A 84 9.22 -7.12 17.55
C THR A 84 8.31 -6.53 16.48
N LEU A 85 7.05 -6.20 16.82
CA LEU A 85 6.12 -5.54 15.92
C LEU A 85 6.61 -4.16 15.46
N GLU A 86 7.20 -3.38 16.37
CA GLU A 86 7.83 -2.10 16.02
C GLU A 86 8.97 -2.26 15.01
N LYS A 87 9.79 -3.31 15.17
CA LYS A 87 10.85 -3.64 14.19
C LYS A 87 10.28 -4.07 12.84
N ILE A 88 9.22 -4.86 12.83
CA ILE A 88 8.54 -5.27 11.59
C ILE A 88 7.95 -4.05 10.87
N ASP A 89 7.30 -3.13 11.59
CA ASP A 89 6.79 -1.87 11.02
C ASP A 89 7.92 -1.04 10.38
N ALA A 90 9.05 -0.91 11.09
CA ALA A 90 10.22 -0.20 10.56
C ALA A 90 10.76 -0.85 9.26
N LEU A 91 10.81 -2.18 9.20
CA LEU A 91 11.24 -2.94 8.02
C LEU A 91 10.28 -2.76 6.84
N LEU A 92 8.96 -2.88 7.06
CA LEU A 92 7.98 -2.68 6.00
C LEU A 92 8.04 -1.27 5.41
N ARG A 93 8.22 -0.25 6.27
CA ARG A 93 8.42 1.13 5.81
C ARG A 93 9.73 1.29 5.03
N GLN A 94 10.77 0.55 5.38
CA GLN A 94 12.04 0.57 4.65
C GLN A 94 11.88 -0.08 3.27
N LEU A 95 11.22 -1.23 3.18
CA LEU A 95 10.98 -1.92 1.90
C LEU A 95 10.19 -1.04 0.92
N GLU A 96 9.17 -0.33 1.40
CA GLU A 96 8.42 0.61 0.56
C GLU A 96 9.27 1.77 0.07
N ARG A 97 10.16 2.33 0.92
CA ARG A 97 11.14 3.34 0.48
C ARG A 97 12.09 2.78 -0.56
N ASP A 98 12.65 1.59 -0.31
CA ASP A 98 13.61 0.95 -1.22
C ASP A 98 12.97 0.67 -2.59
N ARG A 99 11.67 0.32 -2.62
CA ARG A 99 10.90 0.15 -3.85
C ARG A 99 10.76 1.46 -4.61
N LEU A 100 10.37 2.55 -3.94
CA LEU A 100 10.23 3.88 -4.56
C LEU A 100 11.58 4.40 -5.07
N ASP A 101 12.64 4.27 -4.29
CA ASP A 101 14.00 4.68 -4.67
C ASP A 101 14.51 3.85 -5.85
N ALA A 102 14.11 2.58 -5.97
CA ALA A 102 14.43 1.76 -7.13
C ALA A 102 13.67 2.21 -8.39
N GLU A 103 12.39 2.57 -8.27
CA GLU A 103 11.60 3.12 -9.36
C GLU A 103 12.14 4.47 -9.85
N GLU A 104 12.52 5.35 -8.91
CA GLU A 104 13.14 6.64 -9.24
C GLU A 104 14.46 6.45 -9.99
N ARG A 105 15.36 5.59 -9.49
CA ARG A 105 16.62 5.26 -10.18
C ARG A 105 16.41 4.69 -11.57
N LEU A 106 15.36 3.86 -11.75
CA LEU A 106 15.02 3.33 -13.06
C LEU A 106 14.56 4.43 -14.01
N LEU A 107 13.76 5.41 -13.54
CA LEU A 107 13.33 6.55 -14.34
C LEU A 107 14.49 7.49 -14.68
N GLU A 108 15.36 7.81 -13.72
CA GLU A 108 16.55 8.64 -13.93
C GLU A 108 17.52 8.01 -14.94
N ALA A 109 17.62 6.68 -14.96
CA ALA A 109 18.45 5.95 -15.91
C ALA A 109 17.87 5.92 -17.34
N ARG A 110 16.61 6.31 -17.56
CA ARG A 110 16.01 6.32 -18.91
C ARG A 110 16.52 7.51 -19.71
N ASP A 111 16.78 7.28 -20.98
CA ASP A 111 17.11 8.34 -21.93
C ASP A 111 15.93 9.32 -22.07
N PRO A 112 16.11 10.62 -21.76
CA PRO A 112 15.07 11.64 -21.89
C PRO A 112 14.50 11.76 -23.30
N GLU A 113 15.31 11.49 -24.33
CA GLU A 113 14.87 11.58 -25.72
C GLU A 113 13.89 10.45 -26.08
N VAL A 114 14.14 9.25 -25.56
CA VAL A 114 13.25 8.09 -25.71
C VAL A 114 11.92 8.35 -24.99
N LEU A 115 11.99 8.86 -23.76
CA LEU A 115 10.80 9.24 -22.99
C LEU A 115 9.94 10.27 -23.72
N ARG A 116 10.57 11.30 -24.29
CA ARG A 116 9.85 12.30 -25.07
C ARG A 116 9.15 11.68 -26.27
N GLY A 117 9.84 10.81 -27.01
CA GLY A 117 9.26 10.10 -28.16
C GLY A 117 8.05 9.25 -27.79
N GLU A 118 8.08 8.54 -26.65
CA GLU A 118 6.95 7.76 -26.14
C GLU A 118 5.73 8.65 -25.81
N VAL A 119 5.96 9.80 -25.17
CA VAL A 119 4.90 10.77 -24.85
C VAL A 119 4.31 11.38 -26.12
N GLU A 120 5.16 11.77 -27.08
CA GLU A 120 4.72 12.28 -28.38
C GLU A 120 3.83 11.26 -29.11
N ALA A 121 4.21 9.99 -29.12
CA ALA A 121 3.42 8.91 -29.72
C ALA A 121 2.08 8.70 -29.00
N LEU A 122 2.05 8.75 -27.67
CA LEU A 122 0.83 8.64 -26.87
C LEU A 122 -0.14 9.80 -27.18
N ILE A 123 0.38 11.01 -27.27
CA ILE A 123 -0.40 12.21 -27.64
C ILE A 123 -0.96 12.06 -29.05
N ALA A 124 -0.14 11.64 -30.02
CA ALA A 124 -0.57 11.43 -31.40
C ALA A 124 -1.73 10.44 -31.47
N ALA A 125 -1.60 9.27 -30.83
CA ALA A 125 -2.66 8.26 -30.79
C ALA A 125 -3.96 8.80 -30.17
N ARG A 126 -3.86 9.56 -29.08
CA ARG A 126 -5.05 10.13 -28.42
C ARG A 126 -5.74 11.19 -29.27
N VAL A 127 -4.95 12.02 -29.97
CA VAL A 127 -5.45 13.03 -30.90
C VAL A 127 -6.13 12.38 -32.09
N GLU A 128 -5.52 11.36 -32.70
CA GLU A 128 -6.11 10.61 -33.81
C GLU A 128 -7.46 10.03 -33.41
N GLN A 129 -7.56 9.39 -32.25
CA GLN A 129 -8.82 8.87 -31.74
C GLN A 129 -9.87 9.99 -31.56
N ALA A 130 -9.50 11.11 -30.94
CA ALA A 130 -10.42 12.22 -30.72
C ALA A 130 -10.86 12.89 -32.04
N VAL A 131 -9.98 12.94 -33.03
CA VAL A 131 -10.31 13.45 -34.37
C VAL A 131 -11.26 12.51 -35.08
N ALA A 132 -11.02 11.19 -35.06
CA ALA A 132 -11.90 10.20 -35.64
C ALA A 132 -13.32 10.29 -35.04
N GLU A 133 -13.43 10.32 -33.71
CA GLU A 133 -14.72 10.48 -33.01
C GLU A 133 -15.46 11.76 -33.43
N ARG A 134 -14.75 12.89 -33.57
CA ARG A 134 -15.34 14.16 -34.03
C ARG A 134 -15.74 14.12 -35.49
N LEU A 135 -14.94 13.47 -36.33
CA LEU A 135 -15.19 13.37 -37.76
C LEU A 135 -16.43 12.50 -38.00
N ASP A 136 -16.54 11.36 -37.31
CA ASP A 136 -17.70 10.49 -37.35
C ASP A 136 -18.97 11.23 -36.93
N ALA A 137 -18.90 12.00 -35.83
CA ALA A 137 -20.02 12.84 -35.39
C ALA A 137 -20.39 13.90 -36.43
N ALA A 138 -19.42 14.59 -37.02
CA ALA A 138 -19.66 15.60 -38.05
C ALA A 138 -20.25 14.99 -39.33
N VAL A 139 -19.76 13.83 -39.76
CA VAL A 139 -20.29 13.08 -40.92
C VAL A 139 -21.73 12.63 -40.65
N ALA A 140 -22.03 12.11 -39.46
CA ALA A 140 -23.38 11.73 -39.09
C ALA A 140 -24.36 12.90 -39.16
N VAL A 141 -23.97 14.08 -38.67
CA VAL A 141 -24.76 15.31 -38.79
C VAL A 141 -24.99 15.68 -40.25
N ARG A 142 -23.95 15.66 -41.09
CA ARG A 142 -24.07 16.01 -42.51
C ARG A 142 -24.92 15.02 -43.30
N LEU A 143 -24.81 13.72 -43.01
CA LEU A 143 -25.67 12.70 -43.63
C LEU A 143 -27.13 12.89 -43.24
N ALA A 144 -27.42 13.24 -41.98
CA ALA A 144 -28.78 13.56 -41.52
C ALA A 144 -29.34 14.81 -42.22
N GLU A 145 -28.55 15.87 -42.39
CA GLU A 145 -28.96 17.07 -43.14
C GLU A 145 -29.27 16.75 -44.61
N VAL A 146 -28.41 15.98 -45.28
CA VAL A 146 -28.61 15.58 -46.68
C VAL A 146 -29.83 14.67 -46.85
N ALA A 147 -30.04 13.72 -45.94
CA ALA A 147 -31.24 12.87 -45.93
C ALA A 147 -32.52 13.70 -45.72
N GLY A 148 -32.49 14.68 -44.81
CA GLY A 148 -33.62 15.60 -44.59
C GLY A 148 -33.93 16.50 -45.80
N LEU A 149 -32.93 16.85 -46.61
CA LEU A 149 -33.13 17.55 -47.88
C LEU A 149 -33.72 16.63 -48.96
N ALA A 150 -33.37 15.34 -48.97
CA ALA A 150 -33.91 14.35 -49.89
C ALA A 150 -35.37 13.97 -49.59
N GLU A 151 -35.82 14.07 -48.34
CA GLU A 151 -37.22 13.84 -47.92
C GLU A 151 -38.17 15.00 -48.25
N GLY A 152 -37.70 16.10 -48.85
CA GLY A 152 -38.57 17.10 -49.47
C GLY A 152 -39.44 17.91 -48.50
N ARG A 153 -38.95 18.20 -47.28
CA ARG A 153 -39.61 19.19 -46.42
C ARG A 153 -39.20 20.61 -46.84
N GLY A 154 -39.81 21.09 -47.93
CA GLY A 154 -39.72 22.49 -48.35
C GLY A 154 -40.22 23.45 -47.26
N PRO A 155 -39.79 24.74 -47.28
CA PRO A 155 -40.18 25.71 -46.26
C PRO A 155 -41.71 25.78 -46.15
N PRO A 156 -42.27 26.01 -44.94
CA PRO A 156 -43.71 26.02 -44.75
C PRO A 156 -44.30 27.11 -45.64
N LEU A 157 -45.14 26.71 -46.60
CA LEU A 157 -45.99 27.61 -47.36
C LEU A 157 -46.84 28.38 -46.35
N ALA A 158 -46.52 29.66 -46.17
CA ALA A 158 -47.39 30.59 -45.49
C ALA A 158 -48.72 30.59 -46.23
N CYS A 159 -49.74 30.00 -45.62
CA CYS A 159 -51.12 30.09 -46.11
C CYS A 159 -51.49 31.57 -46.23
N ALA A 160 -52.00 31.91 -47.40
CA ALA A 160 -52.50 33.22 -47.75
C ALA A 160 -53.59 33.70 -46.77
N GLU A 161 -53.48 34.95 -46.36
CA GLU A 161 -54.54 35.73 -45.75
C GLU A 161 -54.77 36.96 -46.64
N GLY A 162 -55.98 37.13 -47.20
CA GLY A 162 -56.39 38.42 -47.76
C GLY A 162 -57.22 38.38 -49.05
N ALA A 163 -58.53 38.60 -48.84
CA ALA A 163 -59.56 39.18 -49.72
C ALA A 163 -60.14 38.34 -50.87
#